data_AF-A0A964PB88-F1
#
_entry.id   AF-A0A964PB88-F1
#
_cell.length_a   1.000
_cell.length_b   1.000
_cell.length_c   1.000
_cell.angle_alpha   90.00
_cell.angle_beta   90.00
_cell.angle_gamma   90.00
#
_symmetry.space_group_name_H-M   'P 1'
#
loop_
_entity.id
_entity.type
_entity.pdbx_description
1 polymer ?
#
loop_
_entity_poly.entity_id
_entity_poly.type
_entity_poly.pdbx_seq_one_letter_code
_entity_poly.pdbx_strand_id
1 'polypeptide(L)'
;MTQSLQRRAFTLVELMVAIGIILVLVGILLPALGRVSTKARATSTQSTMNEFAKACDNFYLQFGYYPGIIPENVLAATVNPAISGTENALLHLMGGAIRSDDPIYTGDTGTVLNFGNATTGLMSIKVTLINIGKGPRVEGRQYESFFTPKDAQMKIAPGQIVNGAVEAIGDPAALPDLVDAWGQPIGYVRAAKTTGLLSGIVSDNPQFYFEPLVPYFRSTALGEMSLDQNATSVFGSATGTAAQHREFLAQLIRHPAMGSFTTLTDAKTGTPRGKYFLFSPGADGIYFAKIGDGPTPVTTFVFTSVEARRPDVVTSYNDIVVSGGG
;
A
#
# COMPACT_ATOMS: atom_id res chain seq x y z
N MET A 1 61.68 -36.60 29.74
CA MET A 1 61.99 -35.31 29.11
C MET A 1 60.68 -34.58 28.85
N THR A 2 60.28 -33.68 29.76
CA THR A 2 59.07 -32.86 29.60
C THR A 2 59.48 -31.51 29.03
N GLN A 3 59.28 -31.31 27.72
CA GLN A 3 59.47 -30.00 27.08
C GLN A 3 58.43 -29.03 27.65
N SER A 4 58.87 -28.07 28.47
CA SER A 4 58.04 -26.94 28.86
C SER A 4 57.81 -26.05 27.64
N LEU A 5 56.59 -26.06 27.09
CA LEU A 5 56.17 -25.13 26.05
C LEU A 5 56.27 -23.70 26.60
N GLN A 6 57.30 -22.95 26.18
CA GLN A 6 57.43 -21.54 26.52
C GLN A 6 56.19 -20.79 26.02
N ARG A 7 55.39 -20.27 26.95
CA ARG A 7 54.28 -19.36 26.62
C ARG A 7 54.88 -18.07 26.07
N ARG A 8 54.73 -17.84 24.76
CA ARG A 8 55.08 -16.57 24.11
C ARG A 8 54.14 -15.49 24.65
N ALA A 9 54.70 -14.48 25.32
CA ALA A 9 53.96 -13.28 25.71
C ALA A 9 53.81 -12.37 24.48
N PHE A 10 52.58 -11.93 24.21
CA PHE A 10 52.27 -11.01 23.11
C PHE A 10 52.88 -9.64 23.37
N THR A 11 53.48 -9.04 22.36
CA THR A 11 53.98 -7.66 22.47
C THR A 11 52.83 -6.67 22.38
N LEU A 12 52.95 -5.52 23.08
CA LEU A 12 51.98 -4.41 22.98
C LEU A 12 51.78 -3.96 21.52
N VAL A 13 52.83 -4.04 20.71
CA VAL A 13 52.81 -3.68 19.29
C VAL A 13 51.96 -4.64 18.47
N GLU A 14 52.09 -5.95 18.66
CA GLU A 14 51.24 -6.94 17.97
C GLU A 14 49.76 -6.75 18.31
N LEU A 15 49.45 -6.48 19.58
CA LEU A 15 48.09 -6.16 20.00
C LEU A 15 47.58 -4.88 19.29
N MET A 16 48.40 -3.82 19.26
CA MET A 16 48.02 -2.55 18.64
C MET A 16 47.76 -2.68 17.13
N VAL A 17 48.62 -3.41 16.41
CA VAL A 17 48.45 -3.66 14.97
C VAL A 17 47.19 -4.50 14.72
N ALA A 18 46.95 -5.54 15.53
CA ALA A 18 45.77 -6.37 15.39
C ALA A 18 44.47 -5.57 15.56
N ILE A 19 44.39 -4.71 16.58
CA ILE A 19 43.22 -3.84 16.79
C ILE A 19 43.09 -2.84 15.63
N GLY A 20 44.20 -2.28 15.14
CA GLY A 20 44.21 -1.40 13.97
C GLY A 20 43.61 -2.06 12.72
N ILE A 21 43.96 -3.32 12.45
CA ILE A 21 43.38 -4.09 11.34
C ILE A 21 41.88 -4.30 11.56
N ILE A 22 41.45 -4.68 12.76
CA ILE A 22 40.02 -4.87 13.10
C ILE A 22 39.23 -3.57 12.86
N LEU A 23 39.76 -2.41 13.29
CA LEU A 23 39.11 -1.12 13.11
C LEU A 23 38.95 -0.76 11.62
N VAL A 24 39.97 -1.04 10.79
CA VAL A 24 39.88 -0.85 9.34
C VAL A 24 38.81 -1.78 8.74
N LEU A 25 38.80 -3.06 9.11
CA LEU A 25 37.82 -4.02 8.60
C LEU A 25 36.39 -3.65 9.00
N VAL A 26 36.16 -3.28 10.26
CA VAL A 26 34.84 -2.84 10.76
C VAL A 26 34.41 -1.54 10.09
N GLY A 27 35.35 -0.59 9.89
CA GLY A 27 35.08 0.68 9.20
C GLY A 27 34.56 0.50 7.78
N ILE A 28 35.02 -0.54 7.08
CA ILE A 28 34.54 -0.87 5.73
C ILE A 28 33.20 -1.66 5.79
N LEU A 29 33.00 -2.48 6.83
CA LEU A 29 31.85 -3.38 6.93
C LEU A 29 30.54 -2.68 7.32
N LEU A 30 30.58 -1.72 8.26
CA LEU A 30 29.39 -1.03 8.77
C LEU A 30 28.52 -0.36 7.69
N PRO A 31 29.06 0.44 6.74
CA PRO A 31 28.24 1.08 5.71
C PRO A 31 27.64 0.07 4.72
N ALA A 32 28.30 -1.07 4.49
CA ALA A 32 27.78 -2.14 3.64
C ALA A 32 26.57 -2.83 4.29
N LEU A 33 26.59 -3.05 5.60
CA LEU A 33 25.50 -3.71 6.33
C LEU A 33 24.20 -2.92 6.27
N GLY A 34 24.28 -1.58 6.38
CA GLY A 34 23.11 -0.70 6.23
C GLY A 34 22.39 -0.91 4.89
N ARG A 35 23.14 -0.89 3.78
CA ARG A 35 22.60 -1.10 2.42
C ARG A 35 22.04 -2.51 2.20
N VAL A 36 22.65 -3.53 2.80
CA VAL A 36 22.15 -4.90 2.73
C VAL A 36 20.81 -5.03 3.48
N SER A 37 20.69 -4.41 4.64
CA SER A 37 19.47 -4.46 5.45
C SER A 37 18.27 -3.79 4.77
N THR A 38 18.47 -2.64 4.14
CA THR A 38 17.41 -1.93 3.40
C THR A 38 17.00 -2.72 2.17
N LYS A 39 17.97 -3.32 1.45
CA LYS A 39 17.67 -4.20 0.32
C LYS A 39 16.95 -5.48 0.74
N ALA A 40 17.29 -6.06 1.89
CA ALA A 40 16.60 -7.24 2.43
C ALA A 40 15.15 -6.91 2.79
N ARG A 41 14.90 -5.76 3.44
CA ARG A 41 13.56 -5.26 3.73
C ARG A 41 12.76 -5.00 2.44
N ALA A 42 13.35 -4.35 1.44
CA ALA A 42 12.71 -4.13 0.15
C ALA A 42 12.33 -5.45 -0.54
N THR A 43 13.22 -6.44 -0.52
CA THR A 43 12.96 -7.78 -1.07
C THR A 43 11.82 -8.48 -0.30
N SER A 44 11.78 -8.32 1.02
CA SER A 44 10.70 -8.86 1.86
C SER A 44 9.36 -8.22 1.52
N THR A 45 9.30 -6.89 1.41
CA THR A 45 8.09 -6.16 1.02
C THR A 45 7.60 -6.59 -0.37
N GLN A 46 8.52 -6.71 -1.33
CA GLN A 46 8.20 -7.21 -2.67
C GLN A 46 7.62 -8.64 -2.64
N SER A 47 8.14 -9.52 -1.77
CA SER A 47 7.58 -10.87 -1.58
C SER A 47 6.16 -10.80 -1.04
N THR A 48 5.91 -10.00 0.00
CA THR A 48 4.57 -9.79 0.57
C THR A 48 3.59 -9.30 -0.49
N MET A 49 3.97 -8.29 -1.27
CA MET A 49 3.13 -7.74 -2.34
C MET A 49 2.85 -8.76 -3.44
N ASN A 50 3.84 -9.58 -3.81
CA ASN A 50 3.66 -10.65 -4.78
C ASN A 50 2.77 -11.79 -4.26
N GLU A 51 2.86 -12.12 -2.97
CA GLU A 51 1.97 -13.09 -2.32
C GLU A 51 0.52 -12.59 -2.32
N PHE A 52 0.31 -11.31 -1.99
CA PHE A 52 -1.00 -10.66 -2.07
C PHE A 52 -1.54 -10.61 -3.51
N ALA A 53 -0.71 -10.23 -4.48
CA ALA A 53 -1.06 -10.23 -5.91
C ALA A 53 -1.53 -11.60 -6.39
N LYS A 54 -0.81 -12.67 -6.03
CA LYS A 54 -1.22 -14.06 -6.33
C LYS A 54 -2.56 -14.42 -5.69
N ALA A 55 -2.82 -13.97 -4.46
CA ALA A 55 -4.10 -14.20 -3.81
C ALA A 55 -5.23 -13.49 -4.57
N CYS A 56 -5.02 -12.24 -5.02
CA CYS A 56 -5.94 -11.51 -5.88
C CYS A 56 -6.23 -12.25 -7.19
N ASP A 57 -5.21 -12.77 -7.85
CA ASP A 57 -5.35 -13.50 -9.12
C ASP A 57 -6.10 -14.82 -8.91
N ASN A 58 -5.77 -15.58 -7.86
CA ASN A 58 -6.49 -16.82 -7.52
C ASN A 58 -7.97 -16.57 -7.21
N PHE A 59 -8.26 -15.48 -6.47
CA PHE A 59 -9.63 -15.07 -6.20
C PHE A 59 -10.37 -14.72 -7.50
N TYR A 60 -9.70 -14.01 -8.43
CA TYR A 60 -10.25 -13.70 -9.75
C TYR A 60 -10.56 -14.96 -10.56
N LEU A 61 -9.68 -15.96 -10.55
CA LEU A 61 -9.91 -17.23 -11.26
C LEU A 61 -11.16 -17.96 -10.75
N GLN A 62 -11.48 -17.83 -9.46
CA GLN A 62 -12.62 -18.51 -8.85
C GLN A 62 -13.94 -17.74 -9.01
N PHE A 63 -13.92 -16.40 -8.89
CA PHE A 63 -15.13 -15.59 -8.83
C PHE A 63 -15.33 -14.62 -10.01
N GLY A 64 -14.31 -14.42 -10.86
CA GLY A 64 -14.38 -13.57 -12.05
C GLY A 64 -14.22 -12.07 -11.79
N TYR A 65 -13.91 -11.66 -10.56
CA TYR A 65 -13.65 -10.26 -10.17
C TYR A 65 -12.55 -10.19 -9.10
N TYR A 66 -11.87 -9.05 -8.99
CA TYR A 66 -10.80 -8.84 -7.99
C TYR A 66 -11.36 -8.56 -6.60
N PRO A 67 -10.65 -8.96 -5.53
CA PRO A 67 -11.13 -8.86 -4.15
C PRO A 67 -11.45 -7.42 -3.73
N GLY A 68 -12.42 -7.31 -2.83
CA GLY A 68 -13.03 -6.06 -2.37
C GLY A 68 -14.51 -6.28 -2.13
N ILE A 69 -14.90 -6.47 -0.87
CA ILE A 69 -16.28 -6.83 -0.48
C ILE A 69 -17.26 -5.70 -0.84
N ILE A 70 -16.80 -4.46 -0.71
CA ILE A 70 -17.49 -3.26 -1.19
C ILE A 70 -16.95 -2.93 -2.60
N PRO A 71 -17.81 -2.78 -3.63
CA PRO A 71 -17.39 -2.23 -4.91
C PRO A 71 -16.87 -0.80 -4.80
N GLU A 72 -15.82 -0.49 -5.57
CA GLU A 72 -15.06 0.76 -5.44
C GLU A 72 -15.90 2.01 -5.67
N ASN A 73 -16.93 1.95 -6.52
CA ASN A 73 -17.82 3.09 -6.76
C ASN A 73 -18.62 3.48 -5.50
N VAL A 74 -18.92 2.52 -4.63
CA VAL A 74 -19.65 2.76 -3.39
C VAL A 74 -18.70 3.20 -2.28
N LEU A 75 -17.49 2.66 -2.26
CA LEU A 75 -16.43 3.10 -1.35
C LEU A 75 -16.04 4.57 -1.65
N ALA A 76 -15.93 4.91 -2.93
CA ALA A 76 -15.61 6.26 -3.41
C ALA A 76 -16.76 7.28 -3.31
N ALA A 77 -17.97 6.85 -2.95
CA ALA A 77 -19.10 7.75 -2.74
C ALA A 77 -18.92 8.66 -1.51
N THR A 78 -18.00 8.29 -0.61
CA THR A 78 -17.71 9.04 0.62
C THR A 78 -16.31 9.63 0.53
N VAL A 79 -16.17 10.91 0.91
CA VAL A 79 -14.90 11.66 0.82
C VAL A 79 -13.80 11.10 1.73
N ASN A 80 -14.18 10.47 2.83
CA ASN A 80 -13.30 9.70 3.72
C ASN A 80 -13.97 8.34 3.96
N PRO A 81 -13.57 7.29 3.24
CA PRO A 81 -14.19 5.98 3.43
C PRO A 81 -13.93 5.44 4.85
N ALA A 82 -14.80 4.56 5.32
CA ALA A 82 -14.68 3.93 6.63
C ALA A 82 -13.63 2.80 6.67
N ILE A 83 -13.16 2.36 5.50
CA ILE A 83 -12.09 1.36 5.34
C ILE A 83 -11.22 1.78 4.15
N SER A 84 -9.95 1.39 4.16
CA SER A 84 -9.06 1.55 3.03
C SER A 84 -9.36 0.54 1.90
N GLY A 85 -8.85 0.81 0.70
CA GLY A 85 -8.91 -0.16 -0.41
C GLY A 85 -8.24 -1.50 -0.07
N THR A 86 -7.14 -1.48 0.68
CA THR A 86 -6.42 -2.68 1.11
C THR A 86 -7.20 -3.46 2.16
N GLU A 87 -7.76 -2.80 3.17
CA GLU A 87 -8.61 -3.42 4.18
C GLU A 87 -9.85 -4.06 3.55
N ASN A 88 -10.49 -3.36 2.60
CA ASN A 88 -11.61 -3.88 1.84
C ASN A 88 -11.25 -5.18 1.09
N ALA A 89 -10.05 -5.26 0.51
CA ALA A 89 -9.56 -6.45 -0.17
C ALA A 89 -9.17 -7.56 0.81
N LEU A 90 -8.50 -7.23 1.92
CA LEU A 90 -8.13 -8.19 2.97
C LEU A 90 -9.35 -8.85 3.59
N LEU A 91 -10.38 -8.08 3.92
CA LEU A 91 -11.65 -8.61 4.42
C LEU A 91 -12.30 -9.58 3.42
N HIS A 92 -12.09 -9.37 2.11
CA HIS A 92 -12.61 -10.26 1.06
C HIS A 92 -11.67 -11.43 0.72
N LEU A 93 -10.39 -11.39 1.06
CA LEU A 93 -9.47 -12.51 0.83
C LEU A 93 -9.39 -13.44 2.04
N MET A 94 -9.40 -12.85 3.23
CA MET A 94 -9.19 -13.53 4.51
C MET A 94 -10.49 -13.84 5.24
N GLY A 95 -11.57 -13.16 4.87
CA GLY A 95 -12.80 -13.15 5.65
C GLY A 95 -12.79 -12.11 6.77
N GLY A 96 -13.73 -12.28 7.69
CA GLY A 96 -13.94 -11.35 8.81
C GLY A 96 -15.03 -10.32 8.56
N ALA A 97 -15.49 -10.15 7.30
CA ALA A 97 -16.64 -9.31 6.97
C ALA A 97 -17.80 -10.13 6.41
N ILE A 98 -19.02 -9.75 6.81
CA ILE A 98 -20.28 -10.31 6.30
C ILE A 98 -21.08 -9.17 5.67
N ARG A 99 -21.49 -9.36 4.40
CA ARG A 99 -22.31 -8.38 3.66
C ARG A 99 -23.77 -8.44 4.13
N SER A 100 -24.48 -7.32 4.06
CA SER A 100 -25.88 -7.19 4.51
C SER A 100 -26.89 -8.15 3.87
N ASP A 101 -26.56 -8.70 2.70
CA ASP A 101 -27.39 -9.69 1.99
C ASP A 101 -27.11 -11.15 2.34
N ASP A 102 -26.06 -11.45 3.10
CA ASP A 102 -25.83 -12.82 3.55
C ASP A 102 -26.90 -13.20 4.59
N PRO A 103 -27.53 -14.39 4.49
CA PRO A 103 -28.51 -14.86 5.48
C PRO A 103 -28.02 -14.80 6.93
N ILE A 104 -26.71 -14.93 7.18
CA ILE A 104 -26.11 -14.95 8.52
C ILE A 104 -25.93 -13.52 9.08
N TYR A 105 -26.04 -12.47 8.26
CA TYR A 105 -25.76 -11.09 8.64
C TYR A 105 -26.49 -10.64 9.92
N THR A 106 -27.75 -11.02 10.08
CA THR A 106 -28.57 -10.64 11.24
C THR A 106 -28.13 -11.31 12.54
N GLY A 107 -27.55 -12.51 12.47
CA GLY A 107 -27.08 -13.28 13.62
C GLY A 107 -25.66 -12.94 14.08
N ASP A 108 -24.88 -12.20 13.28
CA ASP A 108 -23.52 -11.82 13.65
C ASP A 108 -23.49 -10.57 14.56
N THR A 109 -22.59 -10.59 15.54
CA THR A 109 -22.45 -9.53 16.57
C THR A 109 -21.33 -8.53 16.21
N GLY A 110 -20.87 -8.53 14.95
CA GLY A 110 -19.82 -7.64 14.46
C GLY A 110 -20.19 -6.16 14.43
N THR A 111 -19.16 -5.32 14.30
CA THR A 111 -19.29 -3.87 14.13
C THR A 111 -19.86 -3.57 12.75
N VAL A 112 -20.92 -2.77 12.68
CA VAL A 112 -21.56 -2.39 11.40
C VAL A 112 -20.83 -1.21 10.78
N LEU A 113 -20.32 -1.37 9.56
CA LEU A 113 -19.80 -0.30 8.73
C LEU A 113 -20.77 -0.05 7.56
N ASN A 114 -21.12 1.22 7.35
CA ASN A 114 -22.07 1.65 6.33
C ASN A 114 -21.33 2.39 5.21
N PHE A 115 -21.70 2.10 3.97
CA PHE A 115 -21.10 2.67 2.77
C PHE A 115 -22.17 3.17 1.80
N GLY A 116 -21.75 4.10 0.95
CA GLY A 116 -22.57 4.62 -0.13
C GLY A 116 -23.54 5.71 0.28
N ASN A 117 -24.31 6.13 -0.71
CA ASN A 117 -25.39 7.09 -0.57
C ASN A 117 -26.59 6.65 -1.42
N ALA A 118 -27.69 7.40 -1.39
CA ALA A 118 -28.90 7.07 -2.15
C ALA A 118 -28.67 6.91 -3.67
N THR A 119 -27.64 7.53 -4.23
CA THR A 119 -27.30 7.50 -5.66
C THR A 119 -26.47 6.28 -6.06
N THR A 120 -25.60 5.81 -5.16
CA THR A 120 -24.64 4.71 -5.41
C THR A 120 -25.11 3.37 -4.86
N GLY A 121 -26.17 3.39 -4.04
CA GLY A 121 -26.65 2.24 -3.29
C GLY A 121 -26.06 2.22 -1.88
N LEU A 122 -26.91 2.04 -0.88
CA LEU A 122 -26.48 1.84 0.50
C LEU A 122 -26.08 0.38 0.69
N MET A 123 -24.88 0.16 1.21
CA MET A 123 -24.42 -1.18 1.58
C MET A 123 -23.82 -1.16 2.97
N SER A 124 -24.02 -2.25 3.70
CA SER A 124 -23.48 -2.39 5.04
C SER A 124 -22.75 -3.71 5.15
N ILE A 125 -21.64 -3.71 5.86
CA ILE A 125 -20.93 -4.93 6.25
C ILE A 125 -20.84 -4.98 7.77
N LYS A 126 -20.84 -6.18 8.32
CA LYS A 126 -20.48 -6.43 9.71
C LYS A 126 -19.08 -6.99 9.73
N VAL A 127 -18.19 -6.34 10.47
CA VAL A 127 -16.81 -6.79 10.64
C VAL A 127 -16.61 -7.37 12.03
N THR A 128 -16.07 -8.57 12.07
CA THR A 128 -15.79 -9.31 13.29
C THR A 128 -14.38 -9.85 13.22
N LEU A 129 -13.48 -9.26 14.01
CA LEU A 129 -12.04 -9.56 13.98
C LEU A 129 -11.72 -11.05 14.24
N ILE A 130 -12.48 -11.72 15.10
CA ILE A 130 -12.30 -13.17 15.39
C ILE A 130 -12.61 -14.07 14.18
N ASN A 131 -13.30 -13.54 13.17
CA ASN A 131 -13.65 -14.28 11.96
C ASN A 131 -12.64 -14.05 10.82
N ILE A 132 -11.63 -13.19 11.01
CA ILE A 132 -10.52 -13.03 10.07
C ILE A 132 -9.73 -14.35 10.03
N GLY A 133 -9.45 -14.84 8.82
CA GLY A 133 -8.76 -16.12 8.60
C GLY A 133 -9.70 -17.31 8.40
N LYS A 134 -11.02 -17.16 8.61
CA LYS A 134 -12.01 -18.21 8.23
C LYS A 134 -12.24 -18.27 6.71
N GLY A 135 -11.69 -17.32 5.96
CA GLY A 135 -11.88 -17.15 4.52
C GLY A 135 -13.13 -16.32 4.19
N PRO A 136 -13.35 -15.99 2.91
CA PRO A 136 -14.44 -15.11 2.54
C PRO A 136 -15.78 -15.82 2.42
N ARG A 137 -16.83 -15.03 2.58
CA ARG A 137 -18.20 -15.43 2.32
C ARG A 137 -18.67 -14.83 1.03
N VAL A 138 -18.96 -15.68 0.06
CA VAL A 138 -19.49 -15.27 -1.25
C VAL A 138 -20.79 -16.04 -1.48
N GLU A 139 -21.88 -15.33 -1.68
CA GLU A 139 -23.21 -15.89 -1.96
C GLU A 139 -23.68 -16.90 -0.89
N GLY A 140 -23.45 -16.59 0.39
CA GLY A 140 -23.88 -17.42 1.52
C GLY A 140 -23.03 -18.66 1.78
N ARG A 141 -21.98 -18.91 0.96
CA ARG A 141 -21.02 -20.00 1.16
C ARG A 141 -19.71 -19.47 1.73
N GLN A 142 -19.17 -20.22 2.69
CA GLN A 142 -17.84 -19.98 3.26
C GLN A 142 -16.79 -20.68 2.39
N TYR A 143 -15.79 -19.94 1.94
CA TYR A 143 -14.63 -20.48 1.22
C TYR A 143 -13.38 -20.47 2.12
N GLU A 144 -12.36 -21.22 1.74
CA GLU A 144 -11.06 -21.16 2.40
C GLU A 144 -10.40 -19.79 2.17
N SER A 145 -9.50 -19.42 3.08
CA SER A 145 -8.78 -18.16 2.99
C SER A 145 -7.85 -18.16 1.78
N PHE A 146 -7.98 -17.16 0.91
CA PHE A 146 -7.10 -16.98 -0.26
C PHE A 146 -5.76 -16.36 0.12
N PHE A 147 -5.70 -15.71 1.27
CA PHE A 147 -4.52 -15.00 1.73
C PHE A 147 -4.32 -15.24 3.23
N THR A 148 -3.11 -15.58 3.63
CA THR A 148 -2.75 -15.77 5.05
C THR A 148 -1.38 -15.14 5.28
N PRO A 149 -1.32 -13.82 5.51
CA PRO A 149 -0.06 -13.12 5.77
C PRO A 149 0.54 -13.60 7.09
N LYS A 150 1.85 -13.42 7.23
CA LYS A 150 2.56 -13.66 8.49
C LYS A 150 2.15 -12.60 9.50
N ASP A 151 2.24 -12.93 10.79
CA ASP A 151 1.96 -12.02 11.90
C ASP A 151 2.70 -10.67 11.78
N ALA A 152 3.95 -10.68 11.32
CA ALA A 152 4.73 -9.46 11.10
C ALA A 152 4.22 -8.56 9.96
N GLN A 153 3.43 -9.09 9.03
CA GLN A 153 2.92 -8.40 7.85
C GLN A 153 1.48 -7.89 8.05
N MET A 154 0.77 -8.37 9.07
CA MET A 154 -0.58 -7.92 9.38
C MET A 154 -0.55 -7.16 10.70
N LYS A 155 -0.74 -5.84 10.64
CA LYS A 155 -0.76 -5.00 11.83
C LYS A 155 -1.81 -3.91 11.68
N ILE A 156 -2.30 -3.42 12.80
CA ILE A 156 -3.08 -2.18 12.82
C ILE A 156 -2.09 -1.05 12.49
N ALA A 157 -2.27 -0.39 11.35
CA ALA A 157 -1.44 0.74 10.96
C ALA A 157 -1.99 2.01 11.62
N PRO A 158 -1.30 2.58 12.63
CA PRO A 158 -1.83 3.73 13.35
C PRO A 158 -1.91 4.97 12.45
N GLY A 159 -2.83 5.88 12.80
CA GLY A 159 -2.91 7.22 12.21
C GLY A 159 -3.64 7.30 10.88
N GLN A 160 -4.22 6.21 10.36
CA GLN A 160 -5.10 6.28 9.20
C GLN A 160 -6.29 7.22 9.45
N ILE A 161 -6.80 7.86 8.40
CA ILE A 161 -8.01 8.69 8.51
C ILE A 161 -9.20 7.94 7.92
N VAL A 162 -9.99 7.31 8.80
CA VAL A 162 -11.23 6.62 8.42
C VAL A 162 -12.44 7.43 8.93
N ASN A 163 -13.50 7.51 8.13
CA ASN A 163 -14.72 8.26 8.48
C ASN A 163 -14.45 9.72 8.94
N GLY A 164 -13.36 10.33 8.47
CA GLY A 164 -12.95 11.69 8.83
C GLY A 164 -12.34 11.85 10.22
N ALA A 165 -12.08 10.77 10.94
CA ALA A 165 -11.36 10.75 12.21
C ALA A 165 -10.04 10.00 12.06
N VAL A 166 -9.03 10.40 12.84
CA VAL A 166 -7.76 9.67 12.93
C VAL A 166 -8.02 8.41 13.74
N GLU A 167 -7.70 7.24 13.19
CA GLU A 167 -7.72 5.99 13.93
C GLU A 167 -6.73 6.06 15.09
N ALA A 168 -7.25 5.88 16.30
CA ALA A 168 -6.47 5.94 17.52
C ALA A 168 -5.58 4.69 17.64
N ILE A 169 -4.37 4.88 18.19
CA ILE A 169 -3.46 3.78 18.50
C ILE A 169 -4.14 2.86 19.53
N GLY A 170 -4.39 1.60 19.14
CA GLY A 170 -5.02 0.61 20.02
C GLY A 170 -6.55 0.67 20.07
N ASP A 171 -7.21 1.29 19.07
CA ASP A 171 -8.66 1.19 18.92
C ASP A 171 -9.05 -0.29 18.68
N PRO A 172 -9.88 -0.90 19.55
CA PRO A 172 -10.34 -2.27 19.38
C PRO A 172 -11.23 -2.48 18.14
N ALA A 173 -11.70 -1.40 17.50
CA ALA A 173 -12.46 -1.44 16.26
C ALA A 173 -11.59 -1.25 15.00
N ALA A 174 -10.31 -0.90 15.14
CA ALA A 174 -9.41 -0.71 14.00
C ALA A 174 -9.16 -2.03 13.27
N LEU A 175 -9.19 -1.97 11.95
CA LEU A 175 -8.96 -3.13 11.11
C LEU A 175 -7.46 -3.37 10.93
N PRO A 176 -7.01 -4.63 10.92
CA PRO A 176 -5.65 -4.92 10.55
C PRO A 176 -5.43 -4.65 9.06
N ASP A 177 -4.30 -4.03 8.74
CA ASP A 177 -3.87 -3.75 7.38
C ASP A 177 -2.59 -4.52 7.04
N LEU A 178 -2.30 -4.61 5.74
CA LEU A 178 -1.08 -5.23 5.24
C LEU A 178 0.05 -4.21 5.30
N VAL A 179 1.08 -4.49 6.10
CA VAL A 179 2.24 -3.61 6.27
C VAL A 179 3.48 -4.13 5.54
N ASP A 180 4.31 -3.20 5.13
CA ASP A 180 5.64 -3.47 4.59
C ASP A 180 6.65 -3.80 5.69
N ALA A 181 7.89 -4.12 5.29
CA ALA A 181 8.97 -4.42 6.23
C ALA A 181 9.44 -3.22 7.08
N TRP A 182 8.91 -2.01 6.84
CA TRP A 182 9.14 -0.78 7.60
C TRP A 182 7.94 -0.38 8.47
N GLY A 183 6.87 -1.17 8.49
CA GLY A 183 5.69 -0.93 9.31
C GLY A 183 4.75 0.13 8.74
N GLN A 184 4.84 0.40 7.42
CA GLN A 184 3.90 1.26 6.71
C GLN A 184 2.89 0.43 5.92
N PRO A 185 1.63 0.88 5.79
CA PRO A 185 0.62 0.12 5.06
C PRO A 185 0.95 0.02 3.56
N ILE A 186 0.49 -1.05 2.93
CA ILE A 186 0.61 -1.26 1.48
C ILE A 186 -0.70 -0.80 0.85
N GLY A 187 -0.63 0.12 -0.10
CA GLY A 187 -1.80 0.61 -0.82
C GLY A 187 -2.25 -0.37 -1.90
N TYR A 188 -3.54 -0.68 -1.94
CA TYR A 188 -4.19 -1.48 -2.97
C TYR A 188 -5.31 -0.69 -3.63
N VAL A 189 -5.34 -0.75 -4.96
CA VAL A 189 -6.35 -0.10 -5.79
C VAL A 189 -6.64 -1.01 -6.98
N ARG A 190 -7.93 -1.21 -7.27
CA ARG A 190 -8.39 -2.09 -8.35
C ARG A 190 -9.31 -1.39 -9.33
N ALA A 191 -9.43 -1.97 -10.51
CA ALA A 191 -10.34 -1.54 -11.54
C ALA A 191 -11.78 -1.90 -11.14
N ALA A 192 -12.62 -0.89 -10.96
CA ALA A 192 -14.06 -1.04 -10.83
C ALA A 192 -14.71 -1.47 -12.16
N LYS A 193 -14.08 -1.12 -13.28
CA LYS A 193 -14.58 -1.36 -14.64
C LYS A 193 -13.46 -1.69 -15.62
N THR A 194 -13.85 -2.38 -16.69
CA THR A 194 -12.94 -2.72 -17.79
C THR A 194 -12.73 -1.57 -18.79
N THR A 195 -13.71 -0.67 -18.93
CA THR A 195 -13.70 0.40 -19.94
C THR A 195 -14.16 1.73 -19.34
N GLY A 196 -13.67 2.84 -19.89
CA GLY A 196 -14.01 4.20 -19.46
C GLY A 196 -12.76 5.04 -19.22
N LEU A 197 -12.93 6.22 -18.61
CA LEU A 197 -11.82 7.03 -18.12
C LEU A 197 -11.01 6.24 -17.08
N LEU A 198 -9.69 6.39 -17.08
CA LEU A 198 -8.80 5.67 -16.17
C LEU A 198 -9.04 6.06 -14.71
N SER A 199 -9.27 7.35 -14.45
CA SER A 199 -9.52 7.91 -13.11
C SER A 199 -10.50 9.07 -13.23
N GLY A 200 -11.34 9.27 -12.21
CA GLY A 200 -12.42 10.25 -12.26
C GLY A 200 -13.22 10.30 -10.96
N ILE A 201 -14.32 11.03 -10.96
CA ILE A 201 -15.27 11.04 -9.84
C ILE A 201 -16.38 10.00 -10.07
N VAL A 202 -17.18 9.73 -9.04
CA VAL A 202 -18.28 8.73 -9.10
C VAL A 202 -19.25 8.97 -10.25
N SER A 203 -19.57 10.22 -10.61
CA SER A 203 -20.43 10.52 -11.76
C SER A 203 -19.81 10.16 -13.11
N ASP A 204 -18.48 10.20 -13.21
CA ASP A 204 -17.75 9.87 -14.44
C ASP A 204 -17.65 8.35 -14.65
N ASN A 205 -17.91 7.59 -13.58
CA ASN A 205 -17.84 6.12 -13.55
C ASN A 205 -16.52 5.57 -14.13
N PRO A 206 -15.37 6.00 -13.60
CA PRO A 206 -14.04 5.63 -14.10
C PRO A 206 -13.70 4.16 -13.85
N GLN A 207 -12.59 3.72 -14.45
CA GLN A 207 -12.01 2.42 -14.20
C GLN A 207 -11.41 2.34 -12.79
N PHE A 208 -10.72 3.37 -12.31
CA PHE A 208 -10.12 3.41 -10.97
C PHE A 208 -10.59 4.62 -10.16
N TYR A 209 -10.68 4.44 -8.85
CA TYR A 209 -11.04 5.48 -7.89
C TYR A 209 -9.84 5.80 -7.00
N PHE A 210 -9.69 7.08 -6.64
CA PHE A 210 -8.62 7.54 -5.75
C PHE A 210 -9.04 7.49 -4.28
N GLU A 211 -10.34 7.66 -4.04
CA GLU A 211 -10.98 7.76 -2.74
C GLU A 211 -10.64 6.59 -1.79
N PRO A 212 -10.52 5.31 -2.23
CA PRO A 212 -10.08 4.20 -1.38
C PRO A 212 -8.68 4.35 -0.77
N LEU A 213 -7.84 5.22 -1.33
CA LEU A 213 -6.46 5.45 -0.88
C LEU A 213 -6.33 6.67 0.05
N VAL A 214 -7.39 7.46 0.15
CA VAL A 214 -7.44 8.68 0.97
C VAL A 214 -7.09 8.43 2.45
N PRO A 215 -7.49 7.32 3.10
CA PRO A 215 -7.12 7.05 4.50
C PRO A 215 -5.61 7.07 4.77
N TYR A 216 -4.80 6.69 3.78
CA TYR A 216 -3.34 6.75 3.86
C TYR A 216 -2.82 8.15 3.59
N PHE A 217 -3.23 8.75 2.47
CA PHE A 217 -2.61 9.99 1.99
C PHE A 217 -3.02 11.25 2.77
N ARG A 218 -4.13 11.22 3.50
CA ARG A 218 -4.54 12.33 4.38
C ARG A 218 -4.01 12.21 5.80
N SER A 219 -3.42 11.06 6.15
CA SER A 219 -2.85 10.85 7.48
C SER A 219 -1.71 11.81 7.77
N THR A 220 -1.69 12.36 8.99
CA THR A 220 -0.60 13.20 9.51
C THR A 220 0.41 12.43 10.36
N ALA A 221 0.16 11.14 10.63
CA ALA A 221 0.98 10.31 11.50
C ALA A 221 0.85 8.82 11.12
N LEU A 222 1.15 8.47 9.86
CA LEU A 222 0.89 7.14 9.33
C LEU A 222 1.95 6.10 9.75
N GLY A 223 1.46 4.92 10.13
CA GLY A 223 2.26 3.72 10.34
C GLY A 223 3.23 3.82 11.52
N GLU A 224 4.14 2.85 11.65
CA GLU A 224 5.09 2.81 12.77
C GLU A 224 6.08 3.99 12.77
N MET A 225 6.32 4.61 11.61
CA MET A 225 7.21 5.78 11.51
C MET A 225 6.50 7.10 11.84
N SER A 226 5.17 7.10 12.02
CA SER A 226 4.38 8.28 12.38
C SER A 226 4.65 9.49 11.47
N LEU A 227 4.62 9.28 10.15
CA LEU A 227 4.96 10.31 9.16
C LEU A 227 3.71 11.04 8.64
N ASP A 228 3.85 12.34 8.37
CA ASP A 228 2.79 13.16 7.78
C ASP A 228 2.73 12.98 6.27
N GLN A 229 1.80 12.15 5.79
CA GLN A 229 1.56 11.94 4.37
C GLN A 229 0.82 13.11 3.73
N ASN A 230 -0.02 13.81 4.49
CA ASN A 230 -0.84 14.90 3.98
C ASN A 230 0.00 16.07 3.46
N ALA A 231 1.14 16.34 4.11
CA ALA A 231 2.06 17.41 3.75
C ALA A 231 3.22 16.95 2.83
N THR A 232 3.59 15.67 2.86
CA THR A 232 4.81 15.19 2.19
C THR A 232 4.54 14.37 0.93
N SER A 233 3.44 13.61 0.88
CA SER A 233 3.08 12.81 -0.30
C SER A 233 2.54 13.70 -1.41
N VAL A 234 2.80 13.31 -2.67
CA VAL A 234 2.17 13.92 -3.86
C VAL A 234 0.65 13.78 -3.82
N PHE A 235 0.12 12.75 -3.16
CA PHE A 235 -1.32 12.53 -3.02
C PHE A 235 -1.93 13.22 -1.79
N GLY A 236 -1.11 13.92 -1.00
CA GLY A 236 -1.52 14.64 0.20
C GLY A 236 -2.38 15.86 -0.13
N SER A 237 -3.42 16.12 0.67
CA SER A 237 -4.36 17.23 0.41
C SER A 237 -3.73 18.62 0.59
N ALA A 238 -2.59 18.73 1.27
CA ALA A 238 -1.83 19.97 1.35
C ALA A 238 -0.92 20.20 0.13
N THR A 239 -0.64 19.15 -0.65
CA THR A 239 0.26 19.19 -1.79
C THR A 239 -0.49 19.58 -3.06
N GLY A 240 -1.74 19.11 -3.26
CA GLY A 240 -2.52 19.33 -4.47
C GLY A 240 -4.03 19.19 -4.32
N THR A 241 -4.75 19.46 -5.41
CA THR A 241 -6.22 19.32 -5.48
C THR A 241 -6.62 17.88 -5.76
N ALA A 242 -7.83 17.48 -5.33
CA ALA A 242 -8.38 16.15 -5.60
C ALA A 242 -8.46 15.82 -7.11
N ALA A 243 -8.64 16.84 -7.96
CA ALA A 243 -8.57 16.66 -9.41
C ALA A 243 -7.17 16.25 -9.86
N GLN A 244 -6.13 16.98 -9.43
CA GLN A 244 -4.73 16.68 -9.76
C GLN A 244 -4.29 15.31 -9.25
N HIS A 245 -4.74 14.89 -8.06
CA HIS A 245 -4.44 13.55 -7.54
C HIS A 245 -5.02 12.45 -8.43
N ARG A 246 -6.24 12.63 -8.93
CA ARG A 246 -6.84 11.69 -9.88
C ARG A 246 -6.10 11.64 -11.21
N GLU A 247 -5.60 12.78 -11.71
CA GLU A 247 -4.77 12.82 -12.92
C GLU A 247 -3.43 12.12 -12.72
N PHE A 248 -2.81 12.32 -11.57
CA PHE A 248 -1.54 11.70 -11.24
C PHE A 248 -1.71 10.18 -11.08
N LEU A 249 -2.79 9.72 -10.43
CA LEU A 249 -3.15 8.31 -10.40
C LEU A 249 -3.35 7.75 -11.80
N ALA A 250 -4.04 8.47 -12.70
CA ALA A 250 -4.21 8.04 -14.09
C ALA A 250 -2.87 7.85 -14.80
N GLN A 251 -1.90 8.74 -14.59
CA GLN A 251 -0.56 8.62 -15.19
C GLN A 251 0.21 7.41 -14.66
N LEU A 252 0.08 7.12 -13.36
CA LEU A 252 0.73 5.97 -12.73
C LEU A 252 0.23 4.64 -13.32
N ILE A 253 -1.09 4.53 -13.52
CA ILE A 253 -1.73 3.29 -13.94
C ILE A 253 -1.77 3.11 -15.45
N ARG A 254 -1.59 4.18 -16.24
CA ARG A 254 -1.68 4.13 -17.70
C ARG A 254 -0.52 3.37 -18.33
N HIS A 255 -0.79 2.66 -19.42
CA HIS A 255 0.22 1.94 -20.17
C HIS A 255 1.31 2.87 -20.74
N PRO A 256 2.61 2.54 -20.57
CA PRO A 256 3.71 3.42 -20.97
C PRO A 256 3.73 3.77 -22.46
N ALA A 257 3.24 2.87 -23.31
CA ALA A 257 3.17 3.10 -24.76
C ALA A 257 2.16 4.19 -25.19
N MET A 258 1.30 4.69 -24.28
CA MET A 258 0.31 5.73 -24.62
C MET A 258 0.92 7.12 -24.86
N GLY A 259 2.22 7.32 -24.56
CA GLY A 259 2.97 8.53 -24.88
C GLY A 259 2.66 9.76 -24.00
N SER A 260 3.31 10.87 -24.33
CA SER A 260 3.13 12.17 -23.67
C SER A 260 1.80 12.81 -24.06
N PHE A 261 1.26 13.63 -23.17
CA PHE A 261 0.03 14.38 -23.37
C PHE A 261 0.28 15.87 -23.13
N THR A 262 -0.56 16.71 -23.72
CA THR A 262 -0.44 18.17 -23.66
C THR A 262 -1.37 18.79 -22.62
N THR A 263 -2.47 18.11 -22.25
CA THR A 263 -3.41 18.58 -21.22
C THR A 263 -3.65 17.53 -20.14
N LEU A 264 -3.94 17.99 -18.91
CA LEU A 264 -4.22 17.15 -17.75
C LEU A 264 -5.36 16.15 -18.00
N THR A 265 -6.42 16.59 -18.68
CA THR A 265 -7.60 15.78 -18.97
C THR A 265 -7.29 14.59 -19.89
N ASP A 266 -6.33 14.74 -20.81
CA ASP A 266 -5.93 13.66 -21.72
C ASP A 266 -5.21 12.52 -20.99
N ALA A 267 -4.61 12.79 -19.83
CA ALA A 267 -3.94 11.79 -19.00
C ALA A 267 -4.89 10.69 -18.51
N LYS A 268 -6.20 10.99 -18.40
CA LYS A 268 -7.26 10.05 -17.99
C LYS A 268 -7.65 9.06 -19.06
N THR A 269 -7.15 9.22 -20.28
CA THR A 269 -7.52 8.35 -21.40
C THR A 269 -6.45 7.31 -21.66
N GLY A 270 -6.87 6.13 -22.09
CA GLY A 270 -5.97 5.04 -22.47
C GLY A 270 -6.30 3.71 -21.84
N THR A 271 -5.33 2.80 -21.90
CA THR A 271 -5.43 1.44 -21.33
C THR A 271 -4.60 1.39 -20.05
N PRO A 272 -5.12 0.81 -18.95
CA PRO A 272 -4.33 0.61 -17.74
C PRO A 272 -3.29 -0.51 -17.95
N ARG A 273 -2.18 -0.47 -17.20
CA ARG A 273 -1.12 -1.50 -17.21
C ARG A 273 -1.56 -2.82 -16.58
N GLY A 274 -2.60 -2.77 -15.74
CA GLY A 274 -3.15 -3.92 -15.04
C GLY A 274 -4.53 -3.61 -14.49
N LYS A 275 -5.20 -4.63 -13.96
CA LYS A 275 -6.51 -4.50 -13.31
C LYS A 275 -6.42 -4.13 -11.84
N TYR A 276 -5.26 -4.28 -11.21
CA TYR A 276 -5.00 -3.73 -9.89
C TYR A 276 -3.55 -3.27 -9.77
N PHE A 277 -3.34 -2.39 -8.80
CA PHE A 277 -2.05 -1.82 -8.45
C PHE A 277 -1.86 -1.93 -6.95
N LEU A 278 -0.66 -2.36 -6.58
CA LEU A 278 -0.14 -2.43 -5.23
C LEU A 278 1.06 -1.51 -5.16
N PHE A 279 1.17 -0.73 -4.10
CA PHE A 279 2.34 0.10 -3.87
C PHE A 279 2.70 0.19 -2.39
N SER A 280 3.99 0.25 -2.09
CA SER A 280 4.53 0.46 -0.74
C SER A 280 5.44 1.68 -0.75
N PRO A 281 5.39 2.51 0.31
CA PRO A 281 6.23 3.70 0.42
C PRO A 281 7.72 3.34 0.54
N GLY A 282 8.04 2.14 1.01
CA GLY A 282 9.41 1.68 1.07
C GLY A 282 10.20 2.30 2.23
N ALA A 283 11.49 2.57 2.02
CA ALA A 283 12.42 2.87 3.11
C ALA A 283 12.28 4.29 3.70
N ASP A 284 11.74 5.24 2.94
CA ASP A 284 11.48 6.61 3.41
C ASP A 284 10.13 6.73 4.13
N GLY A 285 9.22 5.77 3.93
CA GLY A 285 7.90 5.73 4.55
C GLY A 285 6.94 6.80 4.02
N ILE A 286 7.25 7.45 2.88
CA ILE A 286 6.40 8.48 2.26
C ILE A 286 5.99 8.01 0.87
N TYR A 287 4.68 7.94 0.62
CA TYR A 287 4.21 7.50 -0.69
C TYR A 287 4.52 8.51 -1.79
N PHE A 288 5.12 8.03 -2.88
CA PHE A 288 5.39 8.83 -4.09
C PHE A 288 6.21 10.09 -3.80
N ALA A 289 7.15 9.99 -2.86
CA ALA A 289 8.17 11.02 -2.63
C ALA A 289 9.21 11.02 -3.75
N LYS A 290 9.65 12.22 -4.17
CA LYS A 290 10.65 12.38 -5.24
C LYS A 290 11.97 11.73 -4.82
N ILE A 291 12.56 10.92 -5.71
CA ILE A 291 13.84 10.26 -5.45
C ILE A 291 14.93 11.30 -5.09
N GLY A 292 15.51 11.14 -3.90
CA GLY A 292 16.74 11.82 -3.50
C GLY A 292 16.58 13.21 -2.88
N ASP A 293 15.36 13.66 -2.59
CA ASP A 293 15.11 14.84 -1.77
C ASP A 293 14.55 14.40 -0.42
N GLY A 294 14.81 15.15 0.66
CA GLY A 294 14.30 14.83 2.00
C GLY A 294 12.76 14.96 2.10
N PRO A 295 12.19 15.13 3.30
CA PRO A 295 10.74 15.33 3.49
C PRO A 295 10.30 16.73 3.04
N THR A 296 10.59 17.10 1.79
CA THR A 296 10.12 18.31 1.15
C THR A 296 8.87 17.99 0.34
N PRO A 297 7.79 18.80 0.46
CA PRO A 297 6.56 18.57 -0.29
C PRO A 297 6.81 18.56 -1.80
N VAL A 298 6.43 17.48 -2.48
CA VAL A 298 6.60 17.36 -3.93
C VAL A 298 5.40 17.96 -4.64
N THR A 299 5.54 19.17 -5.18
CA THR A 299 4.44 19.90 -5.83
C THR A 299 4.31 19.65 -7.34
N THR A 300 5.13 18.77 -7.92
CA THR A 300 5.09 18.45 -9.36
C THR A 300 4.14 17.28 -9.63
N PHE A 301 2.95 17.60 -10.16
CA PHE A 301 1.88 16.63 -10.40
C PHE A 301 1.94 15.93 -11.76
N VAL A 302 2.47 16.60 -12.79
CA VAL A 302 2.33 16.16 -14.19
C VAL A 302 3.57 16.51 -14.98
N PHE A 303 4.12 15.52 -15.67
CA PHE A 303 5.17 15.68 -16.68
C PHE A 303 4.49 16.03 -18.00
N THR A 304 4.33 17.33 -18.29
CA THR A 304 3.82 17.78 -19.60
C THR A 304 4.94 17.75 -20.65
N SER A 305 4.58 17.77 -21.93
CA SER A 305 5.53 17.75 -23.06
C SER A 305 6.53 18.92 -23.13
N VAL A 306 6.51 19.84 -22.16
CA VAL A 306 7.36 21.05 -22.10
C VAL A 306 8.58 20.85 -21.20
N GLU A 307 8.63 19.81 -20.37
CA GLU A 307 9.76 19.57 -19.46
C GLU A 307 10.81 18.67 -20.13
N ALA A 308 11.97 19.26 -20.45
CA ALA A 308 13.06 18.66 -21.24
C ALA A 308 13.79 17.46 -20.59
N ARG A 309 13.31 16.93 -19.47
CA ARG A 309 13.85 15.74 -18.78
C ARG A 309 12.72 14.84 -18.32
N ARG A 310 12.23 14.05 -19.27
CA ARG A 310 11.20 13.00 -19.11
C ARG A 310 11.61 11.92 -18.09
N PRO A 311 10.60 11.29 -17.47
CA PRO A 311 10.05 10.08 -18.09
C PRO A 311 8.56 10.25 -18.49
N ASP A 312 8.16 9.76 -19.67
CA ASP A 312 6.79 9.87 -20.24
C ASP A 312 5.69 9.11 -19.42
N VAL A 313 6.13 8.48 -18.34
CA VAL A 313 5.41 7.69 -17.34
C VAL A 313 6.27 7.85 -16.11
N VAL A 314 5.71 8.06 -14.93
CA VAL A 314 6.56 8.32 -13.77
C VAL A 314 7.32 7.04 -13.38
N THR A 315 8.56 6.91 -13.87
CA THR A 315 9.41 5.71 -13.69
C THR A 315 10.35 5.83 -12.50
N SER A 316 10.35 6.97 -11.81
CA SER A 316 11.36 7.27 -10.78
C SER A 316 10.71 7.82 -9.51
N TYR A 317 9.96 6.97 -8.82
CA TYR A 317 9.72 7.10 -7.39
C TYR A 317 10.48 6.00 -6.63
N ASN A 318 10.71 6.22 -5.34
CA ASN A 318 11.38 5.24 -4.47
C ASN A 318 10.45 4.08 -4.06
N ASP A 319 9.16 4.22 -4.35
CA ASP A 319 8.12 3.24 -4.02
C ASP A 319 8.28 1.92 -4.78
N ILE A 320 7.90 0.85 -4.09
CA ILE A 320 7.79 -0.47 -4.71
C ILE A 320 6.39 -0.57 -5.31
N VAL A 321 6.28 -0.79 -6.62
CA VAL A 321 4.99 -0.90 -7.32
C VAL A 321 4.87 -2.28 -7.97
N VAL A 322 3.74 -2.94 -7.72
CA VAL A 322 3.33 -4.18 -8.37
C VAL A 322 1.99 -3.95 -9.05
N SER A 323 1.94 -4.15 -10.36
CA SER A 323 0.68 -4.17 -11.11
C SER A 323 0.38 -5.59 -11.55
N GLY A 324 -0.87 -6.01 -11.43
CA GLY A 324 -1.30 -7.34 -11.85
C GLY A 324 -2.68 -7.33 -12.48
N GLY A 325 -3.08 -8.49 -12.98
CA GLY A 325 -4.30 -8.66 -13.75
C GLY A 325 -4.16 -8.18 -15.19
N GLY A 326 -3.96 -9.12 -16.11
CA GLY A 326 -3.81 -8.91 -17.54
C GLY A 326 -3.93 -10.25 -18.27
#